data_AF-A0A941YDW1-F1
#
_entry.id   AF-A0A941YDW1-F1
#
_cell.length_a   1.000
_cell.length_b   1.000
_cell.length_c   1.000
_cell.angle_alpha   90.00
_cell.angle_beta   90.00
_cell.angle_gamma   90.00
#
_symmetry.space_group_name_H-M   'P 1'
#
loop_
_entity.id
_entity.type
_entity.pdbx_description
1 polymer ?
#
loop_
_entity_poly.entity_id
_entity_poly.type
_entity_poly.pdbx_seq_one_letter_code
_entity_poly.pdbx_strand_id
1 'polypeptide(L)'
;MKKSIKKGFTLIELLVVVLILGIITAVALPAYMSSIKDARTKTAVTNARIIATAAQQIAVRTGAYPADFTDATFLADLGGAIPTNPCTGTALAADWGYVPTATSATITPVATNCNAITAITVKINP
;
A
#
# COMPACT_ATOMS: atom_id res chain seq x y z
N MET A 1 1.81 49.24 40.55
CA MET A 1 1.75 48.71 39.16
C MET A 1 2.93 47.74 38.98
N LYS A 2 2.69 46.42 39.02
CA LYS A 2 3.77 45.41 38.87
C LYS A 2 4.16 45.34 37.39
N LYS A 3 5.39 45.77 37.05
CA LYS A 3 5.93 45.72 35.69
C LYS A 3 6.32 44.28 35.36
N SER A 4 5.51 43.61 34.55
CA SER A 4 5.82 42.28 34.01
C SER A 4 6.95 42.39 32.98
N ILE A 5 8.14 41.90 33.33
CA ILE A 5 9.28 41.79 32.42
C ILE A 5 8.95 40.69 31.40
N LYS A 6 8.71 41.07 30.15
CA LYS A 6 8.62 40.11 29.04
C LYS A 6 10.05 39.63 28.72
N LYS A 7 10.37 38.38 29.04
CA LYS A 7 11.60 37.73 28.57
C LYS A 7 11.42 37.37 27.10
N GLY A 8 12.25 37.94 26.22
CA GLY A 8 12.34 37.55 24.81
C GLY A 8 13.26 36.33 24.65
N PHE A 9 13.00 35.52 23.62
CA PHE A 9 13.88 34.42 23.22
C PHE A 9 15.16 34.99 22.60
N THR A 10 16.33 34.42 22.90
CA THR A 10 17.59 34.86 22.30
C THR A 10 17.78 34.22 20.92
N LEU A 11 18.44 34.94 20.00
CA LEU A 11 18.75 34.41 18.67
C LEU A 11 19.68 33.19 18.75
N ILE A 12 20.56 33.15 19.76
CA ILE A 12 21.48 32.03 19.96
C ILE A 12 20.77 30.77 20.49
N GLU A 13 19.76 30.93 21.34
CA GLU A 13 18.91 29.81 21.78
C GLU A 13 18.20 29.18 20.59
N LEU A 14 17.66 30.01 19.68
CA LEU A 14 17.01 29.49 18.48
C LEU A 14 17.99 28.79 17.53
N LEU A 15 19.23 29.31 17.41
CA LEU A 15 20.27 28.73 16.56
C LEU A 15 20.69 27.33 17.03
N VAL A 16 20.92 27.14 18.33
CA VAL A 16 21.29 25.82 18.88
C VAL A 16 20.15 24.81 18.72
N VAL A 17 18.90 25.24 18.87
CA VAL A 17 17.74 24.36 18.70
C VAL A 17 17.63 23.86 17.25
N VAL A 18 17.73 24.74 16.26
CA VAL A 18 17.65 24.31 14.85
C VAL A 18 18.85 23.45 14.43
N LEU A 19 20.03 23.66 15.03
CA LEU A 19 21.21 22.81 14.83
C LEU A 19 20.93 21.37 15.30
N ILE A 20 20.41 21.19 16.52
CA ILE A 20 20.09 19.86 17.06
C ILE A 20 18.96 19.20 16.26
N LEU A 21 17.91 19.96 15.89
CA LEU A 21 16.83 19.47 15.02
C LEU A 21 17.37 19.01 13.65
N GLY A 22 18.35 19.72 13.08
CA GLY A 22 19.01 19.34 11.85
C GLY A 22 19.71 17.97 11.94
N ILE A 23 20.44 17.72 13.03
CA ILE A 23 21.13 16.44 13.25
C ILE A 23 20.14 15.27 13.36
N ILE A 24 19.06 15.45 14.14
CA ILE A 24 18.05 14.39 14.33
C ILE A 24 17.32 14.10 13.02
N THR A 25 16.91 15.15 12.30
CA THR A 25 16.18 15.00 11.02
C THR A 25 17.01 14.31 9.94
N ALA A 26 18.31 14.59 9.87
CA ALA A 26 19.21 13.95 8.90
C ALA A 26 19.23 12.41 9.04
N VAL A 27 19.18 11.88 10.26
CA VAL A 27 19.18 10.43 10.51
C VAL A 27 17.75 9.85 10.50
N ALA A 28 16.77 10.59 11.02
CA ALA A 28 15.40 10.11 11.14
C ALA A 28 14.67 10.00 9.80
N LEU A 29 14.90 10.94 8.87
CA LEU A 29 14.18 11.00 7.60
C LEU A 29 14.37 9.76 6.72
N PRO A 30 15.61 9.26 6.44
CA PRO A 30 15.77 8.06 5.60
C PRO A 30 15.13 6.82 6.23
N ALA A 31 15.25 6.62 7.55
CA ALA A 31 14.62 5.51 8.26
C ALA A 31 13.08 5.59 8.20
N TYR A 32 12.53 6.79 8.33
CA TYR A 32 11.10 7.03 8.20
C TYR A 32 10.58 6.74 6.79
N MET A 33 11.30 7.17 5.75
CA MET A 33 10.96 6.85 4.35
C MET A 33 10.97 5.35 4.07
N SER A 34 11.96 4.62 4.60
CA SER A 34 12.00 3.15 4.48
C SER A 34 10.80 2.50 5.17
N SER A 35 10.45 2.96 6.36
CA SER A 35 9.32 2.43 7.13
C SER A 35 7.99 2.61 6.39
N ILE A 36 7.78 3.77 5.73
CA ILE A 36 6.61 4.01 4.89
C ILE A 36 6.60 3.07 3.68
N LYS A 37 7.75 2.87 3.02
CA LYS A 37 7.85 1.95 1.88
C LYS A 37 7.51 0.51 2.27
N ASP A 38 7.99 0.06 3.42
CA ASP A 38 7.69 -1.27 3.93
C ASP A 38 6.21 -1.43 4.31
N ALA A 39 5.63 -0.41 4.94
CA ALA A 39 4.20 -0.38 5.24
C ALA A 39 3.34 -0.46 3.97
N ARG A 40 3.69 0.34 2.93
CA ARG A 40 3.01 0.28 1.62
C ARG A 40 3.13 -1.08 0.98
N THR A 41 4.33 -1.68 1.00
CA THR A 41 4.57 -3.02 0.43
C THR A 41 3.72 -4.08 1.15
N LYS A 42 3.67 -4.05 2.49
CA LYS A 42 2.83 -4.98 3.28
C LYS A 42 1.34 -4.81 2.96
N THR A 43 0.86 -3.57 2.89
CA THR A 43 -0.54 -3.30 2.52
C THR A 43 -0.84 -3.77 1.09
N ALA A 44 0.08 -3.59 0.13
CA ALA A 44 -0.07 -4.11 -1.22
C ALA A 44 -0.16 -5.66 -1.21
N VAL A 45 0.69 -6.36 -0.46
CA VAL A 45 0.58 -7.83 -0.35
C VAL A 45 -0.77 -8.24 0.26
N THR A 46 -1.24 -7.55 1.30
CA THR A 46 -2.55 -7.82 1.89
C THR A 46 -3.69 -7.60 0.90
N ASN A 47 -3.68 -6.49 0.15
CA ASN A 47 -4.68 -6.20 -0.87
C ASN A 47 -4.67 -7.26 -1.99
N ALA A 48 -3.48 -7.69 -2.44
CA ALA A 48 -3.31 -8.77 -3.39
C ALA A 48 -3.96 -10.08 -2.91
N ARG A 49 -3.82 -10.39 -1.61
CA ARG A 49 -4.43 -11.58 -1.00
C ARG A 49 -5.94 -11.48 -0.92
N ILE A 50 -6.48 -10.30 -0.62
CA ILE A 50 -7.93 -10.05 -0.62
C ILE A 50 -8.48 -10.33 -2.03
N ILE A 51 -7.85 -9.77 -3.05
CA ILE A 51 -8.19 -10.00 -4.46
C ILE A 51 -8.13 -11.49 -4.81
N ALA A 52 -7.04 -12.16 -4.46
CA ALA A 52 -6.85 -13.59 -4.74
C ALA A 52 -7.90 -14.46 -4.03
N THR A 53 -8.26 -14.11 -2.79
CA THR A 53 -9.28 -14.82 -2.01
C THR A 53 -10.66 -14.66 -2.64
N ALA A 54 -11.03 -13.45 -3.05
CA ALA A 54 -12.30 -13.22 -3.77
C ALA A 54 -12.34 -13.98 -5.10
N ALA A 55 -11.24 -13.99 -5.87
CA ALA A 55 -11.17 -14.74 -7.12
C ALA A 55 -11.33 -16.25 -6.87
N GLN A 56 -10.73 -16.77 -5.79
CA GLN A 56 -10.88 -18.16 -5.37
C GLN A 56 -12.31 -18.47 -4.89
N GLN A 57 -12.97 -17.57 -4.18
CA GLN A 57 -14.36 -17.75 -3.75
C GLN A 57 -15.29 -17.88 -4.97
N ILE A 58 -15.10 -17.06 -5.99
CA ILE A 58 -15.85 -17.18 -7.25
C ILE A 58 -15.55 -18.51 -7.92
N ALA A 59 -14.28 -18.88 -8.04
CA ALA A 59 -13.88 -20.15 -8.63
C ALA A 59 -14.51 -21.37 -7.94
N VAL A 60 -14.65 -21.34 -6.60
CA VAL A 60 -15.33 -22.39 -5.84
C VAL A 60 -16.84 -22.41 -6.11
N ARG A 61 -17.46 -21.25 -6.36
CA ARG A 61 -18.91 -21.12 -6.58
C ARG A 61 -19.33 -21.44 -8.03
N THR A 62 -18.53 -21.04 -9.00
CA THR A 62 -18.86 -21.10 -10.43
C THR A 62 -18.06 -22.14 -11.20
N GLY A 63 -17.01 -22.70 -10.58
CA GLY A 63 -16.07 -23.61 -11.23
C GLY A 63 -15.01 -22.91 -12.08
N ALA A 64 -15.02 -21.57 -12.16
CA ALA A 64 -14.08 -20.79 -12.96
C ALA A 64 -13.67 -19.49 -12.27
N TYR A 65 -12.41 -19.09 -12.43
CA TYR A 65 -11.95 -17.78 -11.99
C TYR A 65 -12.61 -16.65 -12.82
N PRO A 66 -12.82 -15.46 -12.24
CA PRO A 66 -13.32 -14.32 -12.99
C PRO A 66 -12.37 -13.98 -14.14
N ALA A 67 -12.92 -13.48 -15.26
CA ALA A 67 -12.15 -13.22 -16.47
C ALA A 67 -11.21 -12.01 -16.34
N ASP A 68 -11.62 -11.01 -15.58
CA ASP A 68 -10.85 -9.81 -15.29
C ASP A 68 -11.45 -9.05 -14.08
N PHE A 69 -10.91 -7.87 -13.78
CA PHE A 69 -11.39 -6.99 -12.72
C PHE A 69 -12.71 -6.27 -13.01
N THR A 70 -13.27 -6.39 -14.22
CA THR A 70 -14.55 -5.78 -14.60
C THR A 70 -15.73 -6.72 -14.36
N ASP A 71 -15.46 -7.98 -14.01
CA ASP A 71 -16.48 -8.94 -13.60
C ASP A 71 -17.30 -8.41 -12.42
N ALA A 72 -18.61 -8.27 -12.63
CA ALA A 72 -19.53 -7.69 -11.64
C ALA A 72 -19.63 -8.55 -10.37
N THR A 73 -19.53 -9.87 -10.48
CA THR A 73 -19.54 -10.76 -9.31
C THR A 73 -18.25 -10.63 -8.51
N PHE A 74 -17.12 -10.44 -9.22
CA PHE A 74 -15.83 -10.21 -8.59
C PHE A 74 -15.75 -8.87 -7.87
N LEU A 75 -16.27 -7.81 -8.48
CA LEU A 75 -16.37 -6.52 -7.81
C LEU A 75 -17.32 -6.59 -6.61
N ALA A 76 -18.43 -7.31 -6.70
CA ALA A 76 -19.35 -7.48 -5.58
C ALA A 76 -18.68 -8.18 -4.38
N ASP A 77 -17.94 -9.27 -4.61
CA ASP A 77 -17.20 -10.01 -3.57
C ASP A 77 -16.06 -9.17 -2.95
N LEU A 78 -15.58 -8.14 -3.67
CA LEU A 78 -14.61 -7.15 -3.18
C LEU A 78 -15.24 -5.92 -2.50
N GLY A 79 -16.56 -5.82 -2.43
CA GLY A 79 -17.26 -4.67 -1.84
C GLY A 79 -17.48 -3.49 -2.80
N GLY A 80 -17.42 -3.74 -4.11
CA GLY A 80 -17.80 -2.81 -5.18
C GLY A 80 -16.62 -2.12 -5.89
N ALA A 81 -15.39 -2.29 -5.42
CA ALA A 81 -14.21 -1.71 -6.04
C ALA A 81 -12.95 -2.57 -5.80
N ILE A 82 -11.99 -2.48 -6.71
CA ILE A 82 -10.67 -3.07 -6.51
C ILE A 82 -9.90 -2.26 -5.45
N PRO A 83 -9.28 -2.92 -4.45
CA PRO A 83 -8.41 -2.24 -3.50
C PRO A 83 -7.31 -1.43 -4.19
N THR A 84 -7.10 -0.20 -3.72
CA THR A 84 -6.04 0.68 -4.21
C THR A 84 -4.67 0.07 -3.96
N ASN A 85 -3.76 0.27 -4.91
CA ASN A 85 -2.35 -0.06 -4.69
C ASN A 85 -1.70 1.10 -3.92
N PRO A 86 -1.27 0.90 -2.66
CA PRO A 86 -0.71 1.96 -1.82
C PRO A 86 0.67 2.46 -2.32
N CYS A 87 1.27 1.77 -3.30
CA CYS A 87 2.52 2.18 -3.91
C CYS A 87 2.31 3.22 -5.02
N THR A 88 1.27 3.09 -5.84
CA THR A 88 0.97 4.04 -6.93
C THR A 88 -0.07 5.09 -6.52
N GLY A 89 -0.90 4.80 -5.52
CA GLY A 89 -1.96 5.69 -5.04
C GLY A 89 -3.20 5.70 -5.94
N THR A 90 -3.26 4.80 -6.92
CA THR A 90 -4.38 4.66 -7.85
C THR A 90 -5.16 3.36 -7.61
N ALA A 91 -6.44 3.38 -7.96
CA ALA A 91 -7.39 2.27 -7.80
C ALA A 91 -7.65 1.57 -9.14
N LEU A 92 -6.64 1.44 -9.99
CA LEU A 92 -6.86 1.01 -11.37
C LEU A 92 -6.41 -0.44 -11.56
N ALA A 93 -7.10 -1.16 -12.45
CA ALA A 93 -6.65 -2.46 -12.96
C ALA A 93 -5.23 -2.39 -13.57
N ALA A 94 -4.71 -1.20 -13.88
CA ALA A 94 -3.33 -0.98 -14.31
C ALA A 94 -2.28 -1.24 -13.19
N ASP A 95 -2.69 -1.14 -11.92
CA ASP A 95 -1.82 -1.35 -10.75
C ASP A 95 -1.72 -2.82 -10.33
N TRP A 96 -2.56 -3.68 -10.91
CA TRP A 96 -2.65 -5.10 -10.63
C TRP A 96 -2.69 -5.88 -11.96
N GLY A 97 -1.68 -6.69 -12.23
CA GLY A 97 -1.76 -7.71 -13.28
C GLY A 97 -2.67 -8.82 -12.80
N TYR A 98 -3.67 -9.19 -13.60
CA TYR A 98 -4.55 -10.30 -13.32
C TYR A 98 -4.54 -11.26 -14.51
N VAL A 99 -4.11 -12.49 -14.26
CA VAL A 99 -3.97 -13.54 -15.28
C VAL A 99 -4.74 -14.76 -14.80
N PRO A 100 -6.02 -14.91 -15.19
CA PRO A 100 -6.78 -16.11 -14.92
C PRO A 100 -6.44 -17.21 -15.93
N THR A 101 -6.60 -18.44 -15.48
CA THR A 101 -6.56 -19.68 -16.26
C THR A 101 -7.69 -20.57 -15.77
N ALA A 102 -7.96 -21.66 -16.48
CA ALA A 102 -9.02 -22.60 -16.09
C ALA A 102 -8.85 -23.16 -14.67
N THR A 103 -7.63 -23.23 -14.14
CA THR A 103 -7.33 -23.88 -12.84
C THR A 103 -6.62 -22.96 -11.85
N SER A 104 -6.27 -21.73 -12.24
CA SER A 104 -5.54 -20.80 -11.37
C SER A 104 -5.77 -19.34 -11.75
N ALA A 105 -5.61 -18.42 -10.80
CA ALA A 105 -5.49 -17.00 -11.09
C ALA A 105 -4.23 -16.44 -10.45
N THR A 106 -3.47 -15.66 -11.21
CA THR A 106 -2.27 -14.98 -10.74
C THR A 106 -2.50 -13.48 -10.66
N ILE A 107 -2.30 -12.92 -9.46
CA ILE A 107 -2.40 -11.50 -9.14
C ILE A 107 -0.98 -10.99 -8.97
N THR A 108 -0.54 -10.11 -9.87
CA THR A 108 0.80 -9.51 -9.84
C THR A 108 0.69 -8.04 -9.50
N PRO A 109 1.28 -7.56 -8.41
CA PRO A 109 1.19 -6.14 -8.10
C PRO A 109 2.12 -5.38 -9.05
N VAL A 110 1.55 -4.52 -9.89
CA VAL A 110 2.31 -3.73 -10.86
C VAL A 110 2.71 -2.45 -10.15
N ALA A 111 3.95 -2.40 -9.65
CA ALA A 111 4.47 -1.21 -8.98
C ALA A 111 5.82 -0.81 -9.56
N THR A 112 5.88 0.39 -10.13
CA THR A 112 7.13 1.01 -10.63
C THR A 112 8.04 1.50 -9.49
N ASN A 113 7.50 1.61 -8.26
CA ASN A 113 8.12 2.28 -7.11
C ASN A 113 8.16 1.44 -5.81
N CYS A 114 7.68 0.20 -5.84
CA CYS A 114 7.79 -0.80 -4.77
C CYS A 114 8.30 -2.12 -5.35
N ASN A 115 9.59 -2.18 -5.68
CA ASN A 115 10.24 -3.27 -6.44
C ASN A 115 10.36 -4.63 -5.73
N ALA A 116 9.55 -4.90 -4.70
CA ALA A 116 9.71 -6.08 -3.84
C ALA A 116 8.48 -7.01 -3.83
N ILE A 117 7.54 -6.84 -4.77
CA ILE A 117 6.27 -7.57 -4.69
C ILE A 117 6.29 -8.81 -5.59
N THR A 118 6.22 -9.98 -4.96
CA THR A 118 6.05 -11.28 -5.62
C THR A 118 4.60 -11.50 -6.01
N ALA A 119 4.35 -12.00 -7.22
CA ALA A 119 3.02 -12.39 -7.67
C ALA A 119 2.38 -13.42 -6.71
N ILE A 120 1.07 -13.31 -6.50
CA ILE A 120 0.28 -14.27 -5.73
C ILE A 120 -0.52 -15.12 -6.70
N THR A 121 -0.32 -16.43 -6.68
CA THR A 121 -1.10 -17.37 -7.49
C THR A 121 -2.01 -18.20 -6.59
N VAL A 122 -3.31 -18.18 -6.87
CA VAL A 122 -4.30 -19.08 -6.30
C VAL A 122 -4.63 -20.18 -7.30
N LYS A 123 -4.81 -21.41 -6.82
CA LYS A 123 -5.18 -22.57 -7.64
C LYS A 123 -6.46 -23.19 -7.09
N ILE A 124 -7.31 -23.67 -7.98
CA ILE A 124 -8.36 -24.62 -7.59
C ILE A 124 -7.64 -25.93 -7.31
N ASN A 125 -7.67 -26.38 -6.07
CA ASN A 125 -7.23 -27.73 -5.76
C ASN A 125 -8.37 -28.67 -6.19
N PRO A 126 -8.12 -29.66 -7.05
CA PRO A 126 -9.14 -30.61 -7.48
C PRO A 126 -9.69 -31.44 -6.31
#